data_AF-A0A954RTC9-F1
#
_entry.id   AF-A0A954RTC9-F1
#
_cell.length_a   1.000
_cell.length_b   1.000
_cell.length_c   1.000
_cell.angle_alpha   90.00
_cell.angle_beta   90.00
_cell.angle_gamma   90.00
#
_symmetry.space_group_name_H-M   'P 1'
#
loop_
_entity.id
_entity.type
_entity.pdbx_description
1 polymer ?
#
loop_
_entity_poly.entity_id
_entity_poly.type
_entity_poly.pdbx_seq_one_letter_code
_entity_poly.pdbx_strand_id
1 'polypeptide(L)'
;WRLGPAGFGTAGTPGAIVRTDWRARDIWIRRRFELAADQAIADGEAVFLRIHHDEDADVFLNGTRIATLERWTSGYVEVPLDANAVAQLVAGTNVLAIHCRQNSGGQYLDCGIVAYARK
;
A
#
# COMPACT_ATOMS: atom_id res chain seq x y z
N TRP A 1 1.60 16.01 -8.54
CA TRP A 1 1.49 15.31 -7.24
C TRP A 1 1.93 16.26 -6.14
N ARG A 2 1.11 16.43 -5.10
CA ARG A 2 1.55 17.10 -3.88
C ARG A 2 2.33 16.12 -3.03
N LEU A 3 3.35 16.58 -2.32
CA LEU A 3 4.15 15.75 -1.41
C LEU A 3 3.55 15.82 0.00
N GLY A 4 3.58 14.70 0.72
CA GLY A 4 3.14 14.60 2.10
C GLY A 4 3.60 13.28 2.73
N PRO A 5 3.79 13.24 4.07
CA PRO A 5 4.10 12.00 4.77
C PRO A 5 2.95 10.98 4.65
N ALA A 6 3.29 9.68 4.58
CA ALA A 6 2.31 8.60 4.48
C ALA A 6 1.37 8.53 5.69
N GLY A 7 0.19 7.93 5.55
CA GLY A 7 -0.92 8.09 6.50
C GLY A 7 -1.82 9.24 6.08
N PHE A 8 -2.47 9.07 4.93
CA PHE A 8 -3.41 10.04 4.36
C PHE A 8 -4.81 9.75 4.89
N GLY A 9 -5.51 10.75 5.42
CA GLY A 9 -6.83 10.52 5.99
C GLY A 9 -7.37 11.68 6.80
N THR A 10 -8.37 11.40 7.64
CA THR A 10 -9.01 12.40 8.52
C THR A 10 -8.80 12.07 9.99
N ALA A 11 -8.57 13.11 10.80
CA ALA A 11 -8.51 12.95 12.24
C ALA A 11 -9.80 12.33 12.80
N GLY A 12 -9.66 11.41 13.75
CA GLY A 12 -10.79 10.70 14.36
C GLY A 12 -11.12 9.33 13.73
N THR A 13 -10.51 8.97 12.61
CA THR A 13 -10.62 7.61 12.06
C THR A 13 -9.97 6.60 13.03
N PRO A 14 -10.70 5.59 13.52
CA PRO A 14 -10.16 4.63 14.49
C PRO A 14 -8.94 3.88 13.96
N GLY A 15 -7.89 3.75 14.78
CA GLY A 15 -6.65 3.05 14.40
C GLY A 15 -5.77 3.78 13.36
N ALA A 16 -6.20 4.93 12.85
CA ALA A 16 -5.47 5.71 11.86
C ALA A 16 -4.31 6.51 12.50
N ILE A 17 -3.18 6.57 11.80
CA ILE A 17 -2.05 7.45 12.14
C ILE A 17 -1.97 8.53 11.06
N VAL A 18 -2.85 9.52 11.14
CA VAL A 18 -2.97 10.56 10.10
C VAL A 18 -1.81 11.54 10.19
N ARG A 19 -1.06 11.66 9.10
CA ARG A 19 0.03 12.64 8.94
C ARG A 19 -0.18 13.58 7.76
N THR A 20 -1.08 13.23 6.84
CA THR A 20 -1.52 14.11 5.74
C THR A 20 -3.04 14.13 5.68
N ASP A 21 -3.64 15.32 5.77
CA ASP A 21 -5.11 15.47 5.65
C ASP A 21 -5.54 15.25 4.19
N TRP A 22 -6.54 14.38 4.02
CA TRP A 22 -7.27 14.19 2.77
C TRP A 22 -8.75 13.99 3.08
N ARG A 23 -9.62 14.71 2.34
CA ARG A 23 -11.08 14.74 2.56
C ARG A 23 -11.91 14.55 1.29
N ALA A 24 -11.26 14.43 0.13
CA ALA A 24 -11.99 14.23 -1.11
C ALA A 24 -12.50 12.79 -1.21
N ARG A 25 -13.44 12.53 -2.12
CA ARG A 25 -13.98 11.18 -2.35
C ARG A 25 -12.92 10.21 -2.88
N ASP A 26 -12.00 10.70 -3.67
CA ASP A 26 -10.98 9.89 -4.33
C ASP A 26 -9.60 10.44 -3.99
N ILE A 27 -8.63 9.55 -3.77
CA ILE A 27 -7.22 9.89 -3.70
C ILE A 27 -6.40 8.91 -4.50
N TRP A 28 -5.43 9.45 -5.21
CA TRP A 28 -4.29 8.69 -5.66
C TRP A 28 -3.09 9.08 -4.80
N ILE A 29 -2.37 8.09 -4.29
CA ILE A 29 -1.04 8.26 -3.70
C ILE A 29 -0.03 7.42 -4.48
N ARG A 30 1.22 7.88 -4.49
CA ARG A 30 2.32 7.11 -5.06
C ARG A 30 3.62 7.38 -4.32
N ARG A 31 4.48 6.36 -4.28
CA ARG A 31 5.84 6.46 -3.74
C ARG A 31 6.81 5.75 -4.66
N ARG A 32 7.95 6.40 -4.90
CA ARG A 32 9.15 5.75 -5.45
C ARG A 32 9.95 5.16 -4.30
N PHE A 33 10.44 3.93 -4.45
CA PHE A 33 11.38 3.32 -3.53
C PHE A 33 12.48 2.58 -4.30
N GLU A 34 13.62 2.38 -3.64
CA GLU A 34 14.75 1.65 -4.18
C GLU A 34 14.82 0.28 -3.50
N LEU A 35 14.99 -0.78 -4.28
CA LEU A 35 15.25 -2.13 -3.80
C LEU A 35 16.69 -2.50 -4.16
N ALA A 36 17.56 -2.61 -3.16
CA ALA A 36 18.95 -2.97 -3.42
C ALA A 36 19.05 -4.41 -3.93
N ALA A 37 20.08 -4.72 -4.72
CA ALA A 37 20.23 -6.04 -5.34
C ALA A 37 20.40 -7.16 -4.30
N ASP A 38 20.99 -6.86 -3.15
CA ASP A 38 21.13 -7.76 -1.98
C ASP A 38 19.84 -7.86 -1.14
N GLN A 39 18.83 -7.05 -1.44
CA GLN A 39 17.47 -7.12 -0.90
C GLN A 39 16.47 -7.70 -1.90
N ALA A 40 16.94 -8.18 -3.06
CA ALA A 40 16.08 -8.85 -4.00
C ALA A 40 15.38 -10.03 -3.32
N ILE A 41 14.09 -10.21 -3.63
CA ILE A 41 13.26 -11.24 -3.01
C ILE A 41 13.88 -12.61 -3.30
N ALA A 42 14.34 -13.28 -2.25
CA ALA A 42 15.00 -14.57 -2.36
C ALA A 42 13.98 -15.71 -2.58
N ASP A 43 14.44 -16.80 -3.20
CA ASP A 43 13.63 -18.00 -3.34
C ASP A 43 13.15 -18.50 -1.98
N GLY A 44 11.84 -18.67 -1.84
CA GLY A 44 11.21 -19.10 -0.60
C GLY A 44 10.83 -17.96 0.35
N GLU A 45 11.03 -16.69 0.03
CA GLU A 45 10.43 -15.60 0.81
C GLU A 45 8.93 -15.47 0.56
N ALA A 46 8.19 -15.06 1.59
CA ALA A 46 6.79 -14.68 1.49
C ALA A 46 6.70 -13.15 1.51
N VAL A 47 6.08 -12.58 0.48
CA VAL A 47 5.91 -11.14 0.31
C VAL A 47 4.46 -10.76 0.56
N PHE A 48 4.26 -9.68 1.30
CA PHE A 48 2.94 -9.18 1.67
C PHE A 48 2.82 -7.70 1.36
N LEU A 49 1.63 -7.30 0.96
CA LEU A 49 1.17 -5.93 1.04
C LEU A 49 0.71 -5.65 2.47
N ARG A 50 1.45 -4.82 3.19
CA ARG A 50 1.05 -4.34 4.51
C ARG A 50 0.29 -3.03 4.35
N ILE A 51 -1.01 -3.04 4.61
CA ILE A 51 -1.91 -1.92 4.27
C ILE A 51 -2.95 -1.66 5.36
N HIS A 52 -3.29 -0.39 5.55
CA HIS A 52 -4.47 0.05 6.30
C HIS A 52 -5.23 1.03 5.40
N HIS A 53 -6.47 0.67 5.07
CA HIS A 53 -7.28 1.43 4.12
C HIS A 53 -8.73 1.57 4.61
N ASP A 54 -9.34 2.70 4.28
CA ASP A 54 -10.73 3.07 4.55
C ASP A 54 -11.21 4.03 3.43
N GLU A 55 -11.93 3.58 2.39
CA GLU A 55 -12.40 2.22 2.08
C GLU A 55 -11.68 1.60 0.85
N ASP A 56 -12.41 1.38 -0.25
CA ASP A 56 -12.01 0.51 -1.35
C ASP A 56 -10.68 1.00 -1.96
N ALA A 57 -9.74 0.10 -2.19
CA ALA A 57 -8.40 0.44 -2.65
C ALA A 57 -7.91 -0.47 -3.78
N ASP A 58 -7.39 0.13 -4.85
CA ASP A 58 -6.66 -0.54 -5.92
C ASP A 58 -5.16 -0.21 -5.80
N VAL A 59 -4.33 -1.24 -5.76
CA VAL A 59 -2.89 -1.13 -5.50
C VAL A 59 -2.12 -1.58 -6.73
N PHE A 60 -1.15 -0.76 -7.14
CA PHE A 60 -0.34 -0.95 -8.32
C PHE A 60 1.15 -0.91 -7.99
N LEU A 61 1.90 -1.84 -8.56
CA LEU A 61 3.35 -1.86 -8.52
C LEU A 61 3.89 -1.79 -9.94
N ASN A 62 4.72 -0.79 -10.22
CA ASN A 62 5.32 -0.54 -11.54
C ASN A 62 4.28 -0.47 -12.69
N GLY A 63 3.06 -0.01 -12.38
CA GLY A 63 1.95 0.12 -13.34
C GLY A 63 1.05 -1.12 -13.42
N THR A 64 1.46 -2.26 -12.86
CA THR A 64 0.66 -3.48 -12.80
C THR A 64 -0.18 -3.49 -11.53
N ARG A 65 -1.48 -3.76 -11.63
CA ARG A 65 -2.34 -3.91 -10.45
C ARG A 65 -2.01 -5.22 -9.72
N ILE A 66 -1.69 -5.12 -8.43
CA ILE A 66 -1.28 -6.24 -7.58
C ILE A 66 -2.30 -6.58 -6.49
N ALA A 67 -3.24 -5.69 -6.19
CA ALA A 67 -4.36 -5.98 -5.30
C ALA A 67 -5.57 -5.07 -5.58
N THR A 68 -6.76 -5.61 -5.32
CA THR A 68 -8.02 -4.86 -5.18
C THR A 68 -8.60 -5.25 -3.83
N LEU A 69 -8.87 -4.25 -3.00
CA LEU A 69 -9.32 -4.41 -1.62
C LEU A 69 -10.66 -3.70 -1.46
N GLU A 70 -11.64 -4.37 -0.88
CA GLU A 70 -12.99 -3.85 -0.67
C GLU A 70 -13.19 -3.50 0.80
N ARG A 71 -14.09 -2.53 1.05
CA ARG A 71 -14.43 -2.04 2.40
C ARG A 71 -13.20 -1.44 3.09
N TRP A 72 -13.16 -1.51 4.42
CA TRP A 72 -12.11 -0.94 5.25
C TRP A 72 -11.46 -2.01 6.13
N THR A 73 -10.26 -1.69 6.63
CA THR A 73 -9.63 -2.40 7.73
C THR A 73 -9.65 -1.56 9.00
N SER A 74 -9.58 -2.19 10.18
CA SER A 74 -9.51 -1.48 11.47
C SER A 74 -8.08 -1.18 11.93
N GLY A 75 -7.11 -1.45 11.06
CA GLY A 75 -5.68 -1.38 11.33
C GLY A 75 -4.88 -1.94 10.16
N TYR A 76 -3.56 -2.04 10.33
CA TYR A 76 -2.71 -2.67 9.33
C TYR A 76 -2.98 -4.17 9.24
N VAL A 77 -3.23 -4.64 8.02
CA VAL A 77 -3.31 -6.06 7.67
C VAL A 77 -2.17 -6.40 6.71
N GLU A 78 -1.87 -7.69 6.59
CA GLU A 78 -0.92 -8.22 5.61
C GLU A 78 -1.68 -9.07 4.59
N VAL A 79 -1.71 -8.60 3.35
CA VAL A 79 -2.32 -9.31 2.23
C VAL A 79 -1.21 -10.02 1.45
N PRO A 80 -1.23 -11.35 1.30
CA PRO A 80 -0.18 -12.06 0.58
C PRO A 80 -0.17 -11.65 -0.90
N LEU A 81 1.03 -11.41 -1.43
CA LEU A 81 1.22 -11.17 -2.86
C LEU A 81 1.53 -12.49 -3.57
N ASP A 82 0.87 -12.72 -4.70
CA ASP A 82 1.12 -13.89 -5.53
C ASP A 82 2.42 -13.74 -6.34
N ALA A 83 2.82 -14.81 -7.03
CA ALA A 83 4.04 -14.81 -7.83
C ALA A 83 4.04 -13.74 -8.95
N ASN A 84 2.87 -13.40 -9.50
CA ASN A 84 2.77 -12.37 -10.55
C ASN A 84 3.07 -10.98 -9.98
N ALA A 85 2.44 -10.66 -8.84
CA ALA A 85 2.66 -9.42 -8.12
C ALA A 85 4.11 -9.28 -7.64
N VAL A 86 4.70 -10.36 -7.09
CA VAL A 86 6.10 -10.36 -6.65
C VAL A 86 7.06 -10.16 -7.83
N ALA A 87 6.78 -10.78 -8.99
CA ALA A 87 7.58 -10.61 -10.20
C ALA A 87 7.58 -9.16 -10.74
N GLN A 88 6.68 -8.29 -10.27
CA GLN A 88 6.72 -6.87 -10.62
C GLN A 88 7.79 -6.09 -9.85
N LEU A 89 8.31 -6.62 -8.72
CA LEU A 89 9.44 -6.02 -8.01
C LEU A 89 10.71 -6.19 -8.83
N VAL A 90 11.42 -5.09 -9.07
CA VAL A 90 12.71 -5.10 -9.77
C VAL A 90 13.83 -4.64 -8.86
N ALA A 91 15.03 -5.14 -9.09
CA ALA A 91 16.21 -4.51 -8.50
C ALA A 91 16.30 -3.06 -8.97
N GLY A 92 16.53 -2.16 -8.04
CA GLY A 92 16.57 -0.72 -8.26
C GLY A 92 15.23 -0.03 -8.02
N THR A 93 14.84 0.85 -8.95
CA THR A 93 13.70 1.75 -8.77
C THR A 93 12.36 1.07 -8.99
N ASN A 94 11.48 1.18 -7.98
CA ASN A 94 10.10 0.73 -8.04
C ASN A 94 9.13 1.88 -7.71
N VAL A 95 7.90 1.77 -8.21
CA VAL A 95 6.80 2.70 -7.92
C VAL A 95 5.60 1.92 -7.40
N LEU A 96 5.23 2.20 -6.15
CA LEU A 96 3.96 1.77 -5.56
C LEU A 96 2.95 2.91 -5.71
N ALA A 97 1.79 2.63 -6.28
CA ALA A 97 0.68 3.57 -6.41
C ALA A 97 -0.61 2.94 -5.89
N ILE A 98 -1.47 3.76 -5.30
CA ILE A 98 -2.74 3.31 -4.71
C ILE A 98 -3.81 4.33 -5.05
N HIS A 99 -4.92 3.85 -5.57
CA HIS A 99 -6.17 4.60 -5.65
C HIS A 99 -7.05 4.13 -4.50
N CYS A 100 -7.58 5.07 -3.73
CA CYS A 100 -8.60 4.77 -2.74
C CYS A 100 -9.83 5.61 -3.02
N ARG A 101 -10.99 4.97 -2.96
CA ARG A 101 -12.31 5.58 -3.13
C ARG A 101 -13.05 5.53 -1.82
N GLN A 102 -13.16 6.69 -1.19
CA GLN A 102 -13.96 6.87 -0.01
C GLN A 102 -15.46 6.80 -0.34
N ASN A 103 -16.23 6.08 0.47
CA ASN A 103 -17.68 6.00 0.35
C ASN A 103 -18.38 6.74 1.49
N SER A 104 -18.09 6.42 2.75
CA SER A 104 -18.70 7.04 3.91
C SER A 104 -18.00 6.67 5.22
N GLY A 105 -17.75 7.64 6.09
CA GLY A 105 -17.29 7.37 7.46
C GLY A 105 -15.86 7.86 7.67
N GLY A 106 -14.99 6.97 8.15
CA GLY A 106 -13.58 7.28 8.36
C GLY A 106 -12.83 7.34 7.02
N GLN A 107 -11.69 8.00 6.98
CA GLN A 107 -10.82 8.06 5.80
C GLN A 107 -9.39 7.74 6.21
N TYR A 108 -8.81 6.70 5.63
CA TYR A 108 -7.41 6.37 5.86
C TYR A 108 -6.78 5.59 4.72
N LEU A 109 -5.51 5.88 4.44
CA LEU A 109 -4.69 5.14 3.51
C LEU A 109 -3.21 5.22 3.89
N ASP A 110 -2.62 4.07 4.21
CA ASP A 110 -1.18 3.88 4.31
C ASP A 110 -0.80 2.45 3.92
N CYS A 111 0.36 2.28 3.30
CA CYS A 111 0.76 1.03 2.71
C CYS A 111 2.28 0.89 2.51
N GLY A 112 2.76 -0.35 2.62
CA GLY A 112 4.09 -0.76 2.19
C GLY A 112 4.12 -2.22 1.76
N ILE A 113 5.30 -2.66 1.31
CA ILE A 113 5.60 -4.05 0.98
C ILE A 113 6.55 -4.58 2.06
N VAL A 114 6.29 -5.79 2.55
CA VAL A 114 7.15 -6.51 3.51
C VAL A 114 7.46 -7.89 2.98
N ALA A 115 8.65 -8.40 3.29
CA ALA A 115 9.09 -9.75 2.95
C ALA A 115 9.57 -10.46 4.21
N TYR A 116 9.26 -11.74 4.33
CA TYR A 116 9.66 -12.60 5.44
C TYR A 116 10.26 -13.90 4.89
N ALA A 117 11.37 -14.35 5.50
CA ALA A 117 11.91 -15.68 5.25
C ALA A 117 10.87 -16.75 5.65
N ARG A 118 10.62 -17.74 4.79
CA ARG A 118 9.85 -18.92 5.21
C ARG A 118 10.71 -19.79 6.12
N LYS A 119 10.11 -20.26 7.21
CA LYS A 119 10.69 -21.27 8.10
C LYS A 119 10.64 -22.64 7.46
#